data_AF-A0A7W0KGE9-F1
#
_entry.id   AF-A0A7W0KGE9-F1
#
_cell.length_a   1.000
_cell.length_b   1.000
_cell.length_c   1.000
_cell.angle_alpha   90.00
_cell.angle_beta   90.00
_cell.angle_gamma   90.00
#
_symmetry.space_group_name_H-M   'P 1'
#
loop_
_entity.id
_entity.type
_entity.pdbx_description
1 polymer ?
#
loop_
_entity_poly.entity_id
_entity_poly.type
_entity_poly.pdbx_seq_one_letter_code
_entity_poly.pdbx_strand_id
1 'polypeptide(L)'
;MTPGDDDATEPDGPGQGNEMTPDEDATLPGTSDDDGIMTGENRLTTSDNQVVEEEFQRVALLIQTVSDDRDFAETTVDVSTVDALIFNAESLLDDARAALNTGEYRQAQSLAKAAADTAKAARGLMEAGMADYGFPSQQAQASRELVNVYYAVQEVTGQSANLSTVDVGLYVTTAQDLYGEAYDLYNNGTYEQAMQTAHVAGQLGRIAYSIQEAYGQVSGSGGPGLGGPGMGGPGGPGLGGPGLEGDNASNQTPLTVPAPEF
;
A
#
# COMPACT_ATOMS: atom_id res chain seq x y z
N MET A 1 -23.68 48.91 -48.46
CA MET A 1 -24.37 47.62 -48.40
C MET A 1 -24.03 47.04 -47.03
N THR A 2 -24.63 47.63 -45.99
CA THR A 2 -25.88 47.28 -45.28
C THR A 2 -25.55 46.48 -44.01
N PRO A 3 -25.54 47.15 -42.84
CA PRO A 3 -25.65 46.51 -41.54
C PRO A 3 -27.13 46.15 -41.26
N GLY A 4 -27.36 45.07 -40.53
CA GLY A 4 -28.70 44.65 -40.09
C GLY A 4 -28.68 44.36 -38.60
N ASP A 5 -29.12 45.36 -37.84
CA ASP A 5 -29.61 45.25 -36.46
C ASP A 5 -31.02 44.63 -36.48
N ASP A 6 -31.30 43.65 -35.62
CA ASP A 6 -32.65 43.23 -35.18
C ASP A 6 -32.45 42.77 -33.72
N ASP A 7 -32.67 43.63 -32.73
CA ASP A 7 -33.94 44.06 -32.13
C ASP A 7 -34.66 42.97 -31.30
N ALA A 8 -35.10 43.43 -30.13
CA ALA A 8 -35.41 42.74 -28.91
C ALA A 8 -36.75 41.99 -28.90
N THR A 9 -36.94 41.09 -27.93
CA THR A 9 -38.01 41.21 -26.91
C THR A 9 -37.96 40.06 -25.88
N GLU A 10 -37.74 40.42 -24.61
CA GLU A 10 -38.20 39.66 -23.44
C GLU A 10 -39.73 39.85 -23.26
N PRO A 11 -40.40 38.92 -22.57
CA PRO A 11 -41.25 39.39 -21.50
C PRO A 11 -41.11 38.61 -20.19
N ASP A 12 -41.01 39.39 -19.11
CA ASP A 12 -41.33 39.07 -17.73
C ASP A 12 -42.73 38.47 -17.55
N GLY A 13 -42.83 37.51 -16.64
CA GLY A 13 -44.10 37.08 -16.06
C GLY A 13 -43.94 36.81 -14.55
N PRO A 14 -44.56 37.62 -13.66
CA PRO A 14 -44.57 37.37 -12.23
C PRO A 14 -45.78 36.52 -11.84
N GLY A 15 -45.54 35.34 -11.27
CA GLY A 15 -46.55 34.47 -10.67
C GLY A 15 -46.55 34.57 -9.15
N GLN A 16 -47.46 35.41 -8.64
CA GLN A 16 -47.91 35.48 -7.24
C GLN A 16 -48.39 34.08 -6.79
N GLY A 17 -48.01 33.56 -5.62
CA GLY A 17 -48.59 33.92 -4.33
C GLY A 17 -49.53 32.79 -3.86
N ASN A 18 -49.20 32.14 -2.75
CA ASN A 18 -50.19 31.50 -1.87
C ASN A 18 -49.57 31.34 -0.47
N GLU A 19 -49.83 32.35 0.35
CA GLU A 19 -49.84 32.24 1.81
C GLU A 19 -51.02 31.34 2.20
N MET A 20 -50.78 30.36 3.06
CA MET A 20 -51.84 29.78 3.89
C MET A 20 -51.29 29.63 5.31
N THR A 21 -52.03 30.24 6.22
CA THR A 21 -51.75 30.57 7.61
C THR A 21 -51.68 29.36 8.55
N PRO A 22 -51.15 29.56 9.78
CA PRO A 22 -51.03 28.53 10.80
C PRO A 22 -52.36 28.35 11.55
N ASP A 23 -52.71 27.09 11.85
CA ASP A 23 -53.77 26.78 12.82
C ASP A 23 -53.19 26.02 14.01
N GLU A 24 -53.69 26.45 15.16
CA GLU A 24 -53.28 26.18 16.52
C GLU A 24 -53.79 24.83 17.07
N ASP A 25 -53.07 24.36 18.09
CA ASP A 25 -53.60 23.84 19.36
C ASP A 25 -54.48 22.57 19.38
N ALA A 26 -53.93 21.49 19.95
CA ALA A 26 -54.53 20.81 21.10
C ALA A 26 -53.58 19.77 21.71
N THR A 27 -53.02 20.17 22.84
CA THR A 27 -52.38 19.39 23.92
C THR A 27 -53.06 18.05 24.29
N LEU A 28 -52.29 16.96 24.52
CA LEU A 28 -52.13 16.22 25.81
C LEU A 28 -51.61 14.75 25.65
N PRO A 29 -51.05 14.14 26.73
CA PRO A 29 -49.94 13.20 26.68
C PRO A 29 -50.38 11.74 26.72
N GLY A 30 -49.70 10.90 25.95
CA GLY A 30 -49.79 9.45 26.01
C GLY A 30 -48.43 8.85 26.33
N THR A 31 -48.26 8.41 27.57
CA THR A 31 -47.21 7.46 27.96
C THR A 31 -47.45 6.15 27.24
N SER A 32 -46.50 5.74 26.41
CA SER A 32 -46.39 4.34 25.98
C SER A 32 -44.90 4.03 25.97
N ASP A 33 -44.47 3.41 27.06
CA ASP A 33 -43.35 2.50 27.08
C ASP A 33 -43.55 1.50 25.93
N ASP A 34 -42.85 1.70 24.83
CA ASP A 34 -42.78 0.72 23.75
C ASP A 34 -41.36 0.70 23.21
N ASP A 35 -40.66 -0.34 23.64
CA ASP A 35 -39.48 -0.95 23.06
C ASP A 35 -38.42 0.00 22.50
N GLY A 36 -37.40 0.20 23.33
CA GLY A 36 -36.05 0.53 22.90
C GLY A 36 -35.51 -0.55 21.95
N ILE A 37 -36.01 -0.57 20.71
CA ILE A 37 -35.30 -1.08 19.56
C ILE A 37 -34.14 -0.11 19.37
N MET A 38 -33.01 -0.52 19.93
CA MET A 38 -31.67 -0.01 19.65
C MET A 38 -31.61 0.46 18.21
N THR A 39 -31.53 1.78 18.02
CA THR A 39 -31.15 2.41 16.75
C THR A 39 -29.85 1.75 16.31
N GLY A 40 -29.97 0.76 15.43
CA GLY A 40 -28.88 0.05 14.77
C GLY A 40 -28.19 0.90 13.71
N GLU A 41 -28.16 2.21 13.93
CA GLU A 41 -27.44 3.19 13.15
C GLU A 41 -26.19 3.58 13.94
N ASN A 42 -25.04 3.64 13.27
CA ASN A 42 -23.75 4.09 13.80
C ASN A 42 -22.90 3.14 14.65
N ARG A 43 -22.82 1.85 14.29
CA ARG A 43 -21.63 1.04 14.66
C ARG A 43 -20.70 0.66 13.50
N LEU A 44 -20.96 1.17 12.28
CA LEU A 44 -20.02 1.11 11.15
C LEU A 44 -19.02 2.29 11.08
N THR A 45 -19.14 3.34 11.91
CA THR A 45 -18.62 4.67 11.54
C THR A 45 -17.18 5.01 11.92
N THR A 46 -16.47 4.18 12.68
CA THR A 46 -15.06 4.47 13.04
C THR A 46 -14.08 3.53 12.38
N SER A 47 -14.39 2.22 12.34
CA SER A 47 -13.49 1.22 11.74
C SER A 47 -13.49 1.29 10.22
N ASP A 48 -14.66 1.49 9.58
CA ASP A 48 -14.73 1.54 8.12
C ASP A 48 -14.15 2.85 7.56
N ASN A 49 -14.29 3.95 8.30
CA ASN A 49 -13.65 5.23 7.96
C ASN A 49 -12.13 5.14 8.05
N GLN A 50 -11.59 4.43 9.05
CA GLN A 50 -10.15 4.19 9.14
C GLN A 50 -9.63 3.36 7.96
N VAL A 51 -10.34 2.29 7.57
CA VAL A 51 -9.94 1.45 6.43
C VAL A 51 -9.94 2.24 5.12
N VAL A 52 -10.94 3.10 4.89
CA VAL A 52 -10.99 3.92 3.66
C VAL A 52 -9.89 4.97 3.66
N GLU A 53 -9.59 5.59 4.81
CA GLU A 53 -8.53 6.58 4.91
C GLU A 53 -7.14 5.95 4.70
N GLU A 54 -6.91 4.74 5.22
CA GLU A 54 -5.69 3.96 4.95
C GLU A 54 -5.54 3.66 3.45
N GLU A 55 -6.63 3.29 2.77
CA GLU A 55 -6.61 3.11 1.32
C GLU A 55 -6.28 4.42 0.59
N PHE A 56 -6.81 5.56 1.00
CA PHE A 56 -6.48 6.85 0.38
C PHE A 56 -5.01 7.21 0.54
N GLN A 57 -4.41 6.90 1.69
CA GLN A 57 -2.98 7.08 1.93
C GLN A 57 -2.15 6.17 1.02
N ARG A 58 -2.55 4.91 0.83
CA ARG A 58 -1.89 3.98 -0.11
C ARG A 58 -1.95 4.49 -1.55
N VAL A 59 -3.11 4.99 -1.97
CA VAL A 59 -3.29 5.55 -3.33
C VAL A 59 -2.46 6.82 -3.51
N ALA A 60 -2.48 7.73 -2.53
CA ALA A 60 -1.67 8.96 -2.55
C ALA A 60 -0.18 8.63 -2.68
N LEU A 61 0.29 7.64 -1.92
CA LEU A 61 1.68 7.19 -1.96
C LEU A 61 2.06 6.58 -3.31
N LEU A 62 1.16 5.80 -3.93
CA LEU A 62 1.37 5.26 -5.27
C LEU A 62 1.50 6.40 -6.29
N ILE A 63 0.60 7.39 -6.26
CA ILE A 63 0.66 8.55 -7.15
C ILE A 63 1.99 9.29 -6.98
N GLN A 64 2.40 9.54 -5.74
CA GLN A 64 3.67 10.21 -5.45
C GLN A 64 4.86 9.42 -6.02
N THR A 65 4.89 8.10 -5.78
CA THR A 65 5.97 7.23 -6.30
C THR A 65 6.06 7.30 -7.82
N VAL A 66 4.92 7.28 -8.50
CA VAL A 66 4.84 7.40 -9.96
C VAL A 66 5.26 8.79 -10.43
N SER A 67 4.96 9.85 -9.69
CA SER A 67 5.43 11.21 -9.98
C SER A 67 6.94 11.33 -9.88
N ASP A 68 7.54 10.75 -8.84
CA ASP A 68 9.00 10.81 -8.65
C ASP A 68 9.74 10.02 -9.75
N ASP A 69 9.20 8.85 -10.13
CA ASP A 69 9.71 8.07 -11.26
C ASP A 69 9.58 8.81 -12.59
N ARG A 70 8.46 9.53 -12.78
CA ARG A 70 8.22 10.38 -13.95
C ARG A 70 9.24 11.52 -14.04
N ASP A 71 9.51 12.21 -12.93
CA ASP A 71 10.46 13.33 -12.90
C ASP A 71 11.89 12.88 -13.24
N PHE A 72 12.25 11.66 -12.82
CA PHE A 72 13.51 11.04 -13.25
C PHE A 72 13.52 10.75 -14.75
N ALA A 73 12.42 10.25 -15.29
CA ALA A 73 12.29 9.80 -16.67
C ALA A 73 12.09 10.93 -17.70
N GLU A 74 11.68 12.14 -17.29
CA GLU A 74 11.31 13.28 -18.15
C GLU A 74 12.39 13.66 -19.19
N THR A 75 13.67 13.42 -18.87
CA THR A 75 14.79 13.72 -19.78
C THR A 75 15.09 12.60 -20.79
N THR A 76 14.51 11.42 -20.59
CA THR A 76 14.83 10.19 -21.31
C THR A 76 13.68 9.70 -22.19
N VAL A 77 12.43 9.90 -21.77
CA VAL A 77 11.22 9.47 -22.48
C VAL A 77 10.18 10.59 -22.55
N ASP A 78 9.30 10.54 -23.54
CA ASP A 78 8.13 11.42 -23.59
C ASP A 78 7.13 11.04 -22.49
N VAL A 79 7.01 11.89 -21.48
CA VAL A 79 6.14 11.69 -20.31
C VAL A 79 4.76 12.33 -20.46
N SER A 80 4.42 12.95 -21.59
CA SER A 80 3.16 13.71 -21.73
C SER A 80 1.88 12.90 -21.43
N THR A 81 1.85 11.63 -21.84
CA THR A 81 0.72 10.74 -21.53
C THR A 81 0.73 10.30 -20.06
N VAL A 82 1.92 10.12 -19.47
CA VAL A 82 2.09 9.80 -18.06
C VAL A 82 1.58 10.95 -17.19
N ASP A 83 1.92 12.20 -17.55
CA ASP A 83 1.45 13.42 -16.87
C ASP A 83 -0.07 13.50 -16.83
N ALA A 84 -0.71 13.26 -17.97
CA ALA A 84 -2.17 13.26 -18.07
C ALA A 84 -2.79 12.19 -17.16
N LEU A 85 -2.16 11.02 -17.03
CA LEU A 85 -2.63 9.95 -16.15
C LEU A 85 -2.39 10.26 -14.67
N ILE A 86 -1.22 10.81 -14.30
CA ILE A 86 -0.94 11.26 -12.92
C ILE A 86 -1.97 12.32 -12.51
N PHE A 87 -2.17 13.34 -13.35
CA PHE A 87 -3.17 14.39 -13.10
C PHE A 87 -4.59 13.82 -12.93
N ASN A 88 -4.99 12.86 -13.78
CA ASN A 88 -6.29 12.20 -13.64
C ASN A 88 -6.39 11.37 -12.36
N ALA A 89 -5.31 10.69 -11.95
CA ALA A 89 -5.27 9.92 -10.71
C ALA A 89 -5.39 10.83 -9.47
N GLU A 90 -4.72 11.99 -9.46
CA GLU A 90 -4.85 13.01 -8.42
C GLU A 90 -6.28 13.54 -8.33
N SER A 91 -6.88 13.93 -9.46
CA SER A 91 -8.26 14.42 -9.49
C SER A 91 -9.26 13.37 -8.98
N LEU A 92 -9.09 12.09 -9.35
CA LEU A 92 -9.94 11.00 -8.88
C LEU A 92 -9.79 10.77 -7.37
N LEU A 93 -8.58 10.92 -6.82
CA LEU A 93 -8.33 10.80 -5.39
C LEU A 93 -8.96 11.96 -4.61
N ASP A 94 -8.91 13.18 -5.15
CA ASP A 94 -9.57 14.34 -4.55
C ASP A 94 -11.10 14.21 -4.59
N ASP A 95 -11.67 13.71 -5.70
CA ASP A 95 -13.09 13.38 -5.78
C ASP A 95 -13.48 12.28 -4.78
N ALA A 96 -12.62 11.27 -4.58
CA ALA A 96 -12.83 10.21 -3.59
C ALA A 96 -12.89 10.79 -2.17
N ARG A 97 -11.98 11.71 -1.84
CA ARG A 97 -11.97 12.43 -0.55
C ARG A 97 -13.21 13.30 -0.36
N ALA A 98 -13.65 13.98 -1.41
CA ALA A 98 -14.88 14.77 -1.38
C ALA A 98 -16.11 13.88 -1.09
N ALA A 99 -16.23 12.73 -1.78
CA ALA A 99 -17.29 11.76 -1.56
C ALA A 99 -17.24 11.14 -0.14
N LEU A 100 -16.06 10.91 0.42
CA LEU A 100 -15.93 10.44 1.80
C LEU A 100 -16.47 11.48 2.80
N ASN A 101 -16.15 12.76 2.59
CA ASN A 101 -16.59 13.86 3.45
C ASN A 101 -18.12 14.09 3.41
N THR A 102 -18.80 13.70 2.33
CA THR A 102 -20.26 13.74 2.22
C THR A 102 -20.95 12.45 2.69
N GLY A 103 -20.20 11.43 3.11
CA GLY A 103 -20.71 10.14 3.57
C GLY A 103 -21.04 9.15 2.44
N GLU A 104 -20.62 9.41 1.21
CA GLU A 104 -20.83 8.57 0.03
C GLU A 104 -19.77 7.46 -0.09
N TYR A 105 -19.67 6.59 0.92
CA TYR A 105 -18.56 5.62 1.07
C TYR A 105 -18.31 4.71 -0.14
N ARG A 106 -19.36 4.20 -0.80
CA ARG A 106 -19.20 3.32 -1.98
C ARG A 106 -18.60 4.08 -3.17
N GLN A 107 -19.00 5.33 -3.35
CA GLN A 107 -18.47 6.19 -4.41
C GLN A 107 -17.02 6.55 -4.11
N ALA A 108 -16.74 6.93 -2.86
CA ALA A 108 -15.38 7.20 -2.36
C ALA A 108 -14.42 6.02 -2.64
N GLN A 109 -14.82 4.78 -2.30
CA GLN A 109 -14.04 3.58 -2.58
C GLN A 109 -13.85 3.33 -4.08
N SER A 110 -14.91 3.49 -4.88
CA SER A 110 -14.83 3.30 -6.33
C SER A 110 -13.89 4.31 -7.00
N LEU A 111 -13.93 5.57 -6.59
CA LEU A 111 -13.07 6.63 -7.10
C LEU A 111 -11.60 6.43 -6.70
N ALA A 112 -11.33 6.06 -5.44
CA ALA A 112 -9.96 5.75 -5.00
C ALA A 112 -9.37 4.54 -5.73
N LYS A 113 -10.19 3.51 -6.03
CA LYS A 113 -9.75 2.39 -6.86
C LYS A 113 -9.43 2.85 -8.30
N ALA A 114 -10.27 3.69 -8.89
CA ALA A 114 -10.01 4.25 -10.21
C ALA A 114 -8.72 5.09 -10.24
N ALA A 115 -8.46 5.87 -9.19
CA ALA A 115 -7.21 6.62 -9.01
C ALA A 115 -5.99 5.68 -8.97
N ALA A 116 -6.05 4.61 -8.15
CA ALA A 116 -4.99 3.60 -8.11
C ALA A 116 -4.75 2.92 -9.46
N ASP A 117 -5.80 2.51 -10.15
CA ASP A 117 -5.67 1.82 -11.44
C ASP A 117 -5.13 2.78 -12.52
N THR A 118 -5.48 4.07 -12.46
CA THR A 118 -4.92 5.12 -13.33
C THR A 118 -3.43 5.34 -13.04
N ALA A 119 -3.03 5.43 -11.77
CA ALA A 119 -1.62 5.54 -11.38
C ALA A 119 -0.80 4.30 -11.80
N LYS A 120 -1.37 3.09 -11.69
CA LYS A 120 -0.72 1.86 -12.20
C LYS A 120 -0.58 1.88 -13.72
N ALA A 121 -1.56 2.41 -14.45
CA ALA A 121 -1.45 2.56 -15.90
C ALA A 121 -0.33 3.54 -16.27
N ALA A 122 -0.20 4.65 -15.56
CA ALA A 122 0.91 5.60 -15.72
C ALA A 122 2.26 4.91 -15.47
N ARG A 123 2.38 4.15 -14.38
CA ARG A 123 3.56 3.33 -14.07
C ARG A 123 3.88 2.33 -15.18
N GLY A 124 2.90 1.60 -15.67
CA GLY A 124 3.11 0.61 -16.74
C GLY A 124 3.58 1.23 -18.06
N LEU A 125 3.11 2.44 -18.39
CA LEU A 125 3.63 3.18 -19.55
C LEU A 125 5.09 3.61 -19.34
N MET A 126 5.42 4.09 -18.15
CA MET A 126 6.80 4.41 -17.81
C MET A 126 7.70 3.17 -17.88
N GLU A 127 7.28 2.05 -17.30
CA GLU A 127 7.98 0.75 -17.38
C GLU A 127 8.21 0.30 -18.82
N ALA A 128 7.23 0.48 -19.70
CA ALA A 128 7.41 0.19 -21.13
C ALA A 128 8.41 1.15 -21.80
N GLY A 129 8.46 2.42 -21.40
CA GLY A 129 9.38 3.42 -21.94
C GLY A 129 10.81 3.32 -21.41
N MET A 130 10.98 2.84 -20.17
CA MET A 130 12.25 2.82 -19.42
C MET A 130 12.79 1.41 -19.18
N ALA A 131 12.35 0.42 -19.96
CA ALA A 131 12.69 -0.99 -19.78
C ALA A 131 14.21 -1.25 -19.67
N ASP A 132 15.05 -0.42 -20.30
CA ASP A 132 16.51 -0.54 -20.29
C ASP A 132 17.21 0.26 -19.16
N TYR A 133 16.49 1.12 -18.43
CA TYR A 133 17.09 2.08 -17.47
C TYR A 133 16.73 1.83 -16.00
N GLY A 134 15.58 1.20 -15.72
CA GLY A 134 15.08 0.97 -14.36
C GLY A 134 14.65 2.26 -13.64
N PHE A 135 13.81 2.13 -12.60
CA PHE A 135 13.32 3.27 -11.82
C PHE A 135 13.98 3.38 -10.44
N PRO A 136 14.19 4.60 -9.91
CA PRO A 136 14.62 4.80 -8.53
C PRO A 136 13.71 4.15 -7.50
N SER A 137 12.38 4.18 -7.70
CA SER A 137 11.44 3.50 -6.79
C SER A 137 11.64 1.98 -6.76
N GLN A 138 11.86 1.38 -7.93
CA GLN A 138 12.13 -0.05 -8.07
C GLN A 138 13.49 -0.40 -7.44
N GLN A 139 14.51 0.44 -7.63
CA GLN A 139 15.81 0.29 -6.99
C GLN A 139 15.67 0.31 -5.46
N ALA A 140 14.93 1.28 -4.91
CA ALA A 140 14.72 1.37 -3.47
C ALA A 140 14.00 0.12 -2.93
N GLN A 141 12.96 -0.34 -3.60
CA GLN A 141 12.25 -1.58 -3.22
C GLN A 141 13.16 -2.82 -3.31
N ALA A 142 13.88 -2.97 -4.42
CA ALA A 142 14.82 -4.07 -4.63
C ALA A 142 15.92 -4.10 -3.58
N SER A 143 16.48 -2.94 -3.23
CA SER A 143 17.52 -2.85 -2.20
C SER A 143 17.04 -3.31 -0.82
N ARG A 144 15.81 -2.96 -0.44
CA ARG A 144 15.21 -3.35 0.83
C ARG A 144 14.91 -4.85 0.88
N GLU A 145 14.37 -5.40 -0.20
CA GLU A 145 14.12 -6.83 -0.30
C GLU A 145 15.43 -7.61 -0.23
N LEU A 146 16.46 -7.19 -0.96
CA LEU A 146 17.79 -7.81 -0.91
C LEU A 146 18.38 -7.76 0.50
N VAL A 147 18.31 -6.62 1.19
CA VAL A 147 18.81 -6.51 2.58
C VAL A 147 18.04 -7.47 3.51
N ASN A 148 16.72 -7.54 3.41
CA ASN A 148 15.91 -8.48 4.21
C ASN A 148 16.29 -9.94 3.94
N VAL A 149 16.44 -10.30 2.66
CA VAL A 149 16.79 -11.67 2.23
C VAL A 149 18.19 -12.03 2.68
N TYR A 150 19.15 -11.11 2.60
CA TYR A 150 20.52 -11.32 3.08
C TYR A 150 20.53 -11.75 4.55
N TYR A 151 19.83 -11.02 5.42
CA TYR A 151 19.75 -11.37 6.84
C TYR A 151 19.07 -12.71 7.08
N ALA A 152 18.00 -13.02 6.35
CA ALA A 152 17.33 -14.32 6.44
C ALA A 152 18.25 -15.49 6.02
N VAL A 153 19.04 -15.32 4.95
CA VAL A 153 19.98 -16.35 4.49
C VAL A 153 21.17 -16.48 5.46
N GLN A 154 21.68 -15.37 6.01
CA GLN A 154 22.76 -15.39 7.01
C GLN A 154 22.36 -16.15 8.28
N GLU A 155 21.17 -15.88 8.80
CA GLU A 155 20.67 -16.51 10.01
C GLU A 155 20.64 -18.04 9.86
N VAL A 156 20.12 -18.53 8.73
CA VAL A 156 20.04 -19.98 8.46
C VAL A 156 21.43 -20.56 8.18
N THR A 157 22.30 -19.83 7.47
CA THR A 157 23.67 -20.28 7.21
C THR A 157 24.41 -20.54 8.53
N GLY A 158 24.36 -19.59 9.48
CA GLY A 158 25.00 -19.75 10.80
C GLY A 158 24.45 -20.92 11.62
N GLN A 159 23.15 -21.21 11.48
CA GLN A 159 22.49 -22.30 12.20
C GLN A 159 22.68 -23.68 11.54
N SER A 160 22.80 -23.74 10.21
CA SER A 160 22.95 -24.96 9.41
C SER A 160 24.30 -25.66 9.59
N ALA A 161 25.34 -24.93 10.03
CA ALA A 161 26.66 -25.48 10.33
C ALA A 161 26.64 -26.65 11.34
N ASN A 162 25.56 -26.80 12.11
CA ASN A 162 25.39 -27.81 13.14
C ASN A 162 24.49 -28.99 12.72
N LEU A 163 23.94 -29.00 11.51
CA LEU A 163 23.02 -30.03 11.02
C LEU A 163 23.60 -30.78 9.82
N SER A 164 23.62 -32.11 9.91
CA SER A 164 24.18 -32.99 8.87
C SER A 164 23.15 -33.47 7.84
N THR A 165 21.95 -32.89 7.81
CA THR A 165 20.92 -33.28 6.84
C THR A 165 21.21 -32.63 5.48
N VAL A 166 21.47 -33.48 4.48
CA VAL A 166 21.76 -33.10 3.08
C VAL A 166 20.71 -32.13 2.52
N ASP A 167 19.46 -32.24 2.97
CA ASP A 167 18.35 -31.41 2.50
C ASP A 167 18.46 -29.94 2.93
N VAL A 168 18.87 -29.65 4.18
CA VAL A 168 19.02 -28.25 4.65
C VAL A 168 20.15 -27.56 3.90
N GLY A 169 21.27 -28.26 3.70
CA GLY A 169 22.40 -27.73 2.94
C GLY A 169 22.02 -27.34 1.51
N LEU A 170 21.22 -28.16 0.82
CA LEU A 170 20.76 -27.84 -0.54
C LEU A 170 19.92 -26.56 -0.58
N TYR A 171 18.96 -26.38 0.33
CA TYR A 171 18.13 -25.17 0.37
C TYR A 171 18.94 -23.91 0.71
N VAL A 172 19.89 -24.02 1.65
CA VAL A 172 20.77 -22.90 2.01
C VAL A 172 21.66 -22.51 0.83
N THR A 173 22.34 -23.46 0.19
CA THR A 173 23.17 -23.18 -0.99
C THR A 173 22.36 -22.59 -2.13
N THR A 174 21.17 -23.13 -2.40
CA THR A 174 20.30 -22.58 -3.46
C THR A 174 19.82 -21.16 -3.13
N ALA A 175 19.51 -20.88 -1.85
CA ALA A 175 19.15 -19.53 -1.41
C ALA A 175 20.32 -18.54 -1.54
N GLN A 176 21.55 -18.97 -1.23
CA GLN A 176 22.77 -18.16 -1.40
C GLN A 176 23.04 -17.86 -2.89
N ASP A 177 22.94 -18.88 -3.76
CA ASP A 177 23.13 -18.72 -5.21
C ASP A 177 22.10 -17.75 -5.80
N LEU A 178 20.81 -17.90 -5.45
CA LEU A 178 19.75 -16.99 -5.91
C LEU A 178 19.91 -15.58 -5.34
N TYR A 179 20.41 -15.42 -4.12
CA TYR A 179 20.74 -14.10 -3.60
C TYR A 179 21.88 -13.45 -4.42
N GLY A 180 22.91 -14.22 -4.78
CA GLY A 180 23.98 -13.76 -5.67
C GLY A 180 23.45 -13.31 -7.03
N GLU A 181 22.58 -14.11 -7.65
CA GLU A 181 21.92 -13.75 -8.92
C GLU A 181 21.06 -12.49 -8.78
N ALA A 182 20.29 -12.36 -7.70
CA ALA A 182 19.48 -11.18 -7.42
C ALA A 182 20.34 -9.92 -7.23
N TYR A 183 21.51 -10.04 -6.59
CA TYR A 183 22.49 -8.96 -6.43
C TYR A 183 23.06 -8.51 -7.78
N ASP A 184 23.39 -9.45 -8.67
CA ASP A 184 23.86 -9.14 -10.02
C ASP A 184 22.77 -8.46 -10.86
N LEU A 185 21.53 -8.96 -10.81
CA LEU A 185 20.37 -8.35 -11.47
C LEU A 185 20.12 -6.93 -10.96
N TYR A 186 20.31 -6.69 -9.66
CA TYR A 186 20.20 -5.36 -9.06
C TYR A 186 21.27 -4.41 -9.60
N ASN A 187 22.53 -4.84 -9.65
CA ASN A 187 23.63 -4.02 -10.20
C ASN A 187 23.50 -3.78 -11.72
N ASN A 188 22.84 -4.68 -12.43
CA ASN A 188 22.53 -4.54 -13.85
C ASN A 188 21.31 -3.65 -14.13
N GLY A 189 20.65 -3.09 -13.10
CA GLY A 189 19.50 -2.20 -13.24
C GLY A 189 18.16 -2.91 -13.47
N THR A 190 18.14 -4.24 -13.47
CA THR A 190 16.94 -5.07 -13.63
C THR A 190 16.22 -5.29 -12.29
N TYR A 191 15.80 -4.20 -11.66
CA TYR A 191 15.33 -4.20 -10.26
C TYR A 191 14.10 -5.08 -10.00
N GLU A 192 13.16 -5.19 -10.94
CA GLU A 192 12.00 -6.06 -10.79
C GLU A 192 12.42 -7.55 -10.75
N GLN A 193 13.30 -7.96 -11.67
CA GLN A 193 13.82 -9.32 -11.68
C GLN A 193 14.65 -9.60 -10.43
N ALA A 194 15.47 -8.64 -10.01
CA ALA A 194 16.22 -8.72 -8.75
C ALA A 194 15.29 -8.96 -7.55
N MET A 195 14.16 -8.24 -7.44
CA MET A 195 13.17 -8.46 -6.38
C MET A 195 12.56 -9.86 -6.43
N GLN A 196 12.13 -10.31 -7.61
CA GLN A 196 11.50 -11.63 -7.75
C GLN A 196 12.48 -12.75 -7.38
N THR A 197 13.73 -12.66 -7.84
CA THR A 197 14.78 -13.63 -7.51
C THR A 197 15.14 -13.59 -6.02
N ALA A 198 15.29 -12.39 -5.42
CA ALA A 198 15.53 -12.23 -3.99
C ALA A 198 14.38 -12.82 -3.15
N HIS A 199 13.13 -12.60 -3.57
CA HIS A 199 11.97 -13.13 -2.87
C HIS A 199 12.00 -14.67 -2.80
N VAL A 200 12.31 -15.34 -3.93
CA VAL A 200 12.46 -16.80 -3.97
C VAL A 200 13.61 -17.26 -3.07
N ALA A 201 14.75 -16.57 -3.09
CA ALA A 201 15.87 -16.87 -2.18
C ALA A 201 15.44 -16.79 -0.70
N GLY A 202 14.68 -15.75 -0.33
CA GLY A 202 14.13 -15.59 1.02
C GLY A 202 13.14 -16.70 1.39
N GLN A 203 12.31 -17.17 0.45
CA GLN A 203 11.42 -18.31 0.68
C GLN A 203 12.19 -19.61 0.94
N LEU A 204 13.25 -19.88 0.16
CA LEU A 204 14.11 -21.05 0.38
C LEU A 204 14.82 -21.01 1.73
N GLY A 205 15.30 -19.83 2.16
CA GLY A 205 15.85 -19.63 3.51
C GLY A 205 14.84 -20.00 4.60
N ARG A 206 13.59 -19.54 4.50
CA ARG A 206 12.53 -19.88 5.47
C ARG A 206 12.17 -21.38 5.46
N ILE A 207 12.21 -22.03 4.30
CA ILE A 207 12.01 -23.49 4.19
C ILE A 207 13.15 -24.22 4.91
N ALA A 208 14.40 -23.84 4.67
CA ALA A 208 15.57 -24.41 5.34
C ALA A 208 15.48 -24.24 6.88
N TYR A 209 15.09 -23.06 7.35
CA TYR A 209 14.84 -22.79 8.77
C TYR A 209 13.75 -23.70 9.35
N SER A 210 12.62 -23.85 8.65
CA SER A 210 11.49 -24.69 9.10
C SER A 210 11.87 -26.18 9.18
N ILE A 211 12.67 -26.66 8.22
CA ILE A 211 13.23 -28.00 8.24
C ILE A 211 14.16 -28.14 9.46
N GLN A 212 15.04 -27.17 9.68
CA GLN A 212 15.93 -27.15 10.84
C GLN A 212 15.16 -27.23 12.17
N GLU A 213 14.09 -26.46 12.37
CA GLU A 213 13.28 -26.57 13.59
C GLU A 213 12.65 -27.95 13.76
N ALA A 214 12.14 -28.54 12.68
CA ALA A 214 11.53 -29.87 12.70
C ALA A 214 12.53 -30.98 13.06
N TYR A 215 13.80 -30.86 12.64
CA TYR A 215 14.87 -31.81 12.96
C TYR A 215 15.66 -31.45 14.24
N GLY A 216 15.56 -30.21 14.71
CA GLY A 216 16.26 -29.65 15.87
C GLY A 216 15.56 -29.82 17.22
N GLN A 217 14.28 -30.21 17.25
CA GLN A 217 13.56 -30.55 18.49
C GLN A 217 13.41 -32.06 18.73
N VAL A 218 14.44 -32.71 19.26
CA VAL A 218 14.33 -33.62 20.43
C VAL A 218 15.62 -33.56 21.25
N SER A 219 15.80 -32.52 22.07
CA SER A 219 16.50 -32.59 23.38
C SER A 219 16.32 -31.28 24.15
N GLY A 220 15.09 -31.00 24.54
CA GLY A 220 14.75 -29.86 25.41
C GLY A 220 13.28 -29.90 25.76
N SER A 221 12.94 -30.57 26.85
CA SER A 221 11.59 -30.82 27.35
C SER A 221 10.75 -29.54 27.57
N GLY A 222 9.62 -29.43 26.89
CA GLY A 222 8.53 -28.49 27.19
C GLY A 222 7.42 -28.60 26.14
N GLY A 223 6.35 -29.34 26.46
CA GLY A 223 5.33 -29.80 25.51
C GLY A 223 4.43 -28.72 24.87
N PRO A 224 3.43 -29.15 24.06
CA PRO A 224 2.65 -28.27 23.19
C PRO A 224 1.67 -27.42 24.01
N GLY A 225 2.05 -26.17 24.25
CA GLY A 225 1.18 -25.13 24.80
C GLY A 225 0.60 -24.28 23.69
N LEU A 226 -0.61 -24.61 23.24
CA LEU A 226 -1.48 -23.67 22.55
C LEU A 226 -1.89 -22.57 23.56
N GLY A 227 -1.22 -21.41 23.55
CA GLY A 227 -1.65 -20.31 24.42
C GLY A 227 -0.72 -19.10 24.44
N GLY A 228 -1.10 -18.07 23.67
CA GLY A 228 -1.05 -16.66 24.06
C GLY A 228 0.31 -15.94 24.17
N PRO A 229 0.42 -14.69 23.68
CA PRO A 229 1.64 -13.89 23.78
C PRO A 229 1.79 -13.32 25.20
N GLY A 230 2.77 -13.84 25.95
CA GLY A 230 3.09 -13.42 27.31
C GLY A 230 4.56 -13.01 27.43
N MET A 231 4.77 -11.70 27.61
CA MET A 231 6.06 -11.06 27.87
C MET A 231 6.83 -11.66 29.06
N GLY A 232 8.16 -11.68 28.98
CA GLY A 232 9.03 -11.64 30.15
C GLY A 232 10.38 -12.35 30.02
N GLY A 233 11.44 -11.61 29.67
CA GLY A 233 12.84 -12.06 29.80
C GLY A 233 13.84 -10.99 29.35
N PRO A 234 15.04 -10.87 29.96
CA PRO A 234 15.53 -9.60 30.49
C PRO A 234 16.66 -8.93 29.67
N GLY A 235 16.62 -7.59 29.64
CA GLY A 235 17.82 -6.74 29.70
C GLY A 235 18.69 -6.64 28.45
N GLY A 236 18.11 -6.24 27.31
CA GLY A 236 18.89 -5.69 26.19
C GLY A 236 19.16 -4.18 26.38
N PRO A 237 20.34 -3.65 25.98
CA PRO A 237 20.52 -2.20 25.86
C PRO A 237 19.55 -1.67 24.80
N GLY A 238 18.83 -0.61 25.17
CA GLY A 238 17.64 -0.11 24.48
C GLY A 238 17.80 0.07 22.97
N LEU A 239 17.03 -0.72 22.23
CA LEU A 239 16.61 -0.42 20.88
C LEU A 239 15.15 0.01 20.99
N GLY A 240 14.90 1.31 20.80
CA GLY A 240 13.55 1.78 20.49
C GLY A 240 13.06 0.98 19.30
N GLY A 241 11.94 0.29 19.48
CA GLY A 241 11.33 -0.45 18.38
C GLY A 241 11.02 0.53 17.24
N PRO A 242 11.13 0.11 15.96
CA PRO A 242 10.36 0.80 14.96
C PRO A 242 8.90 0.52 15.34
N GLY A 243 8.19 1.58 15.72
CA GLY A 243 6.77 1.56 15.60
C GLY A 243 6.44 1.13 14.17
N LEU A 244 5.36 0.39 14.01
CA LEU A 244 4.59 0.43 12.77
C LEU A 244 3.92 1.82 12.65
N GLU A 245 4.69 2.88 12.89
CA GLU A 245 4.47 4.19 12.32
C GLU A 245 4.49 3.93 10.82
N GLY A 246 3.42 4.32 10.13
CA GLY A 246 3.33 4.18 8.69
C GLY A 246 4.64 4.68 8.10
N ASP A 247 5.47 3.73 7.66
CA ASP A 247 6.71 4.01 7.00
C ASP A 247 6.31 4.86 5.81
N ASN A 248 6.53 6.16 5.97
CA ASN A 248 6.39 7.15 4.96
C ASN A 248 7.31 6.69 3.83
N ALA A 249 6.77 5.94 2.86
CA ALA A 249 7.58 5.28 1.84
C ALA A 249 8.25 6.30 0.90
N SER A 250 8.03 7.60 1.16
CA SER A 250 8.88 8.73 0.83
C SER A 250 10.36 8.59 1.22
N ASN A 251 10.75 7.64 2.08
CA ASN A 251 12.17 7.35 2.28
C ASN A 251 12.74 6.52 1.11
N GLN A 252 12.70 7.08 -0.10
CA GLN A 252 13.13 6.47 -1.37
C GLN A 252 14.62 6.16 -1.45
N THR A 253 15.38 6.33 -0.37
CA THR A 253 16.82 6.07 -0.37
C THR A 253 17.05 4.56 -0.50
N PRO A 254 17.73 4.10 -1.56
CA PRO A 254 18.17 2.72 -1.63
C PRO A 254 19.04 2.38 -0.42
N LEU A 255 18.83 1.21 0.15
CA LEU A 255 19.73 0.70 1.18
C LEU A 255 21.00 0.16 0.54
N THR A 256 22.11 0.25 1.27
CA THR A 256 23.33 -0.44 0.86
C THR A 256 23.09 -1.94 0.88
N VAL A 257 23.01 -2.55 -0.31
CA VAL A 257 22.88 -3.99 -0.43
C VAL A 257 24.23 -4.64 -0.15
N PRO A 258 24.34 -5.53 0.86
CA PRO A 258 25.58 -6.22 1.16
C PRO A 258 25.94 -7.18 0.02
N ALA A 259 27.23 -7.24 -0.33
CA ALA A 259 27.72 -8.23 -1.28
C ALA A 259 27.51 -9.66 -0.71
N PRO A 260 27.30 -10.66 -1.57
CA PRO A 260 27.28 -12.06 -1.12
C PRO A 260 28.65 -12.44 -0.55
N GLU A 261 28.69 -12.79 0.73
CA GLU A 261 29.91 -13.24 1.46
C GLU A 261 29.74 -14.63 2.09
N PHE A 262 28.74 -15.40 1.61
CA PHE A 262 28.37 -16.70 2.17
C PHE A 262 29.35 -17.82 1.79
#